data_AF-A0A1A2MHF9-F1
#
_entry.id   AF-A0A1A2MHF9-F1
#
_cell.length_a   1.000
_cell.length_b   1.000
_cell.length_c   1.000
_cell.angle_alpha   90.00
_cell.angle_beta   90.00
_cell.angle_gamma   90.00
#
_symmetry.space_group_name_H-M   'P 1'
#
loop_
_entity.id
_entity.type
_entity.pdbx_description
1 polymer ?
#
loop_
_entity_poly.entity_id
_entity_poly.type
_entity_poly.pdbx_seq_one_letter_code
_entity_poly.pdbx_strand_id
1 'polypeptide(L)'
;MATNANGGWIGFGIGDTDPVNAKRTDPNWHAVTLLTAKLHDRFQSVRDKGLTARDTYDELTAECVEMIAHNYGMTIPHDQQGKAVANLALRTKIGAYPPPPPPTHAMFTVRGTGGIIGQDYTSQIAQALPGIYHEHPIDYAASMGGLPVGAATDPNAPSGNECAEQARQMLTDAVLGSTVTFAIAGYSLGTKGVILFLNDLFNPQHPLYAHRDRLVCVVLVADPWRPFGKSFYLGPVQSGQGIGAPYFTMSKAAQDALGWRCCWLVNPADLYTNSPLGGTGQVLADVEEMILGLSVTDPLGMMMRAVQMLLQLVVKDGGLLGGGQTVNQPNPTTGTGGLLGGILGGILGGGTNPASLITGVAGGSIGLTAGLVPLMLPLLLGSFEGLVDGISGNGTNLPTGAAADVQAAILALKFFGSGTAPHLSYHNTPWGHGPQTFLQLGIQHAADYGSRVPVRT
;
A
#
# COMPACT_ATOMS: atom_id res chain seq x y z
N MET A 1 9.98 -48.52 5.59
CA MET A 1 8.60 -48.48 5.09
C MET A 1 8.04 -49.89 5.07
N ALA A 2 6.80 -50.11 5.48
CA ALA A 2 6.23 -51.46 5.54
C ALA A 2 5.92 -52.04 4.15
N THR A 3 6.27 -53.31 3.94
CA THR A 3 6.03 -54.04 2.69
C THR A 3 5.22 -55.32 2.93
N ASN A 4 4.39 -55.70 1.96
CA ASN A 4 3.70 -56.99 1.98
C ASN A 4 4.67 -58.16 1.68
N ALA A 5 4.15 -59.40 1.68
CA ALA A 5 4.91 -60.61 1.38
C ALA A 5 5.57 -60.62 -0.01
N ASN A 6 5.11 -59.79 -0.95
CA ASN A 6 5.65 -59.65 -2.29
C ASN A 6 6.62 -58.47 -2.42
N GLY A 7 7.00 -57.82 -1.31
CA GLY A 7 7.88 -56.65 -1.30
C GLY A 7 7.21 -55.34 -1.74
N GLY A 8 5.90 -55.35 -1.99
CA GLY A 8 5.14 -54.15 -2.36
C GLY A 8 4.88 -53.26 -1.14
N TRP A 9 5.09 -51.95 -1.30
CA TRP A 9 4.82 -50.97 -0.25
C TRP A 9 3.35 -50.95 0.15
N ILE A 10 3.07 -50.98 1.46
CA ILE A 10 1.70 -51.01 2.01
C ILE A 10 1.38 -49.86 2.97
N GLY A 11 2.38 -49.06 3.37
CA GLY A 11 2.19 -47.88 4.22
C GLY A 11 3.32 -47.66 5.21
N PHE A 12 3.02 -46.90 6.27
CA PHE A 12 3.91 -46.68 7.40
C PHE A 12 3.67 -47.73 8.48
N GLY A 13 4.71 -48.45 8.89
CA GLY A 13 4.67 -49.50 9.90
C GLY A 13 5.82 -49.39 10.89
N ILE A 14 5.97 -50.40 11.74
CA ILE A 14 6.93 -50.34 12.84
C ILE A 14 8.36 -50.10 12.34
N GLY A 15 9.05 -49.16 12.98
CA GLY A 15 10.42 -48.77 12.65
C GLY A 15 10.50 -47.66 11.59
N ASP A 16 9.38 -47.22 11.02
CA ASP A 16 9.36 -46.05 10.16
C ASP A 16 9.57 -44.78 10.97
N THR A 17 10.43 -43.90 10.47
CA THR A 17 10.72 -42.59 11.05
C THR A 17 10.56 -41.49 10.02
N ASP A 18 10.26 -40.28 10.48
CA ASP A 18 10.24 -39.11 9.61
C ASP A 18 11.65 -38.82 9.09
N PRO A 19 11.84 -38.59 7.77
CA PRO A 19 13.16 -38.33 7.23
C PRO A 19 13.70 -37.00 7.74
N VAL A 20 14.90 -37.02 8.31
CA VAL A 20 15.58 -35.83 8.90
C VAL A 20 15.71 -34.67 7.88
N ASN A 21 15.79 -34.99 6.58
CA ASN A 21 15.95 -34.02 5.50
C ASN A 21 14.70 -33.88 4.60
N ALA A 22 13.53 -34.35 5.05
CA ALA A 22 12.30 -34.18 4.29
C ALA A 22 11.96 -32.70 4.14
N LYS A 23 11.72 -32.26 2.90
CA LYS A 23 11.25 -30.89 2.63
C LYS A 23 9.76 -30.81 2.90
N ARG A 24 9.26 -29.66 3.33
CA ARG A 24 7.82 -29.45 3.60
C ARG A 24 6.91 -29.63 2.37
N THR A 25 7.50 -29.60 1.18
CA THR A 25 6.84 -29.87 -0.10
C THR A 25 6.76 -31.37 -0.43
N ASP A 26 7.43 -32.24 0.34
CA ASP A 26 7.44 -33.67 0.05
C ASP A 26 6.10 -34.29 0.45
N PRO A 27 5.54 -35.22 -0.36
CA PRO A 27 4.25 -35.86 -0.07
C PRO A 27 4.19 -36.57 1.29
N ASN A 28 5.34 -36.93 1.86
CA ASN A 28 5.49 -37.58 3.15
C ASN A 28 6.29 -36.74 4.15
N TRP A 29 6.29 -35.41 4.00
CA TRP A 29 6.87 -34.53 5.01
C TRP A 29 6.23 -34.79 6.37
N HIS A 30 7.06 -35.15 7.36
CA HIS A 30 6.63 -35.44 8.74
C HIS A 30 5.43 -36.39 8.80
N ALA A 31 5.38 -37.40 7.91
CA ALA A 31 4.23 -38.28 7.78
C ALA A 31 3.86 -39.01 9.08
N VAL A 32 4.86 -39.48 9.84
CA VAL A 32 4.67 -40.19 11.12
C VAL A 32 4.28 -39.22 12.24
N THR A 33 4.96 -38.07 12.33
CA THR A 33 4.58 -37.01 13.29
C THR A 33 3.17 -36.51 13.05
N LEU A 34 2.80 -36.28 11.79
CA LEU A 34 1.46 -35.82 11.43
C LEU A 34 0.41 -36.89 11.71
N LEU A 35 0.70 -38.16 11.41
CA LEU A 35 -0.15 -39.30 11.75
C LEU A 35 -0.42 -39.37 13.25
N THR A 36 0.64 -39.40 14.07
CA THR A 36 0.54 -39.55 15.53
C THR A 36 -0.12 -38.33 16.18
N ALA A 37 0.17 -37.11 15.70
CA ALA A 37 -0.52 -35.90 16.12
C ALA A 37 -2.02 -35.96 15.80
N LYS A 38 -2.41 -36.33 14.57
CA LYS A 38 -3.84 -36.43 14.19
C LYS A 38 -4.57 -37.52 14.97
N LEU A 39 -3.92 -38.64 15.25
CA LEU A 39 -4.49 -39.68 16.11
C LEU A 39 -4.70 -39.15 17.54
N HIS A 40 -3.69 -38.51 18.12
CA HIS A 40 -3.76 -37.93 19.46
C HIS A 40 -4.83 -36.84 19.57
N ASP A 41 -4.83 -35.86 18.67
CA ASP A 41 -5.68 -34.68 18.78
C ASP A 41 -7.16 -35.01 18.55
N ARG A 42 -7.45 -35.97 17.67
CA ARG A 42 -8.81 -36.27 17.24
C ARG A 42 -9.52 -37.31 18.11
N PHE A 43 -8.80 -38.26 18.70
CA PHE A 43 -9.42 -39.42 19.34
C PHE A 43 -9.06 -39.52 20.82
N GLN A 44 -10.06 -39.40 21.69
CA GLN A 44 -9.87 -39.56 23.14
C GLN A 44 -9.29 -40.94 23.48
N SER A 45 -9.75 -42.00 22.83
CA SER A 45 -9.24 -43.37 23.04
C SER A 45 -7.75 -43.54 22.73
N VAL A 46 -7.20 -42.70 21.85
CA VAL A 46 -5.76 -42.67 21.55
C VAL A 46 -5.00 -41.95 22.67
N ARG A 47 -5.54 -40.84 23.18
CA ARG A 47 -4.98 -40.12 24.34
C ARG A 47 -4.95 -40.99 25.59
N ASP A 48 -6.01 -41.75 25.83
CA ASP A 48 -6.11 -42.66 26.97
C ASP A 48 -5.05 -43.78 26.92
N LYS A 49 -4.59 -44.14 25.71
CA LYS A 49 -3.46 -45.06 25.49
C LYS A 49 -2.08 -44.40 25.64
N GLY A 50 -2.01 -43.08 25.80
CA GLY A 50 -0.77 -42.34 25.98
C GLY A 50 0.02 -42.10 24.69
N LEU A 51 -0.57 -42.27 23.50
CA LEU A 51 0.11 -41.92 22.26
C LEU A 51 0.18 -40.40 22.13
N THR A 52 1.39 -39.88 21.96
CA THR A 52 1.68 -38.46 21.71
C THR A 52 2.34 -38.28 20.34
N ALA A 53 2.31 -37.06 19.80
CA ALA A 53 3.01 -36.73 18.56
C ALA A 53 4.50 -37.10 18.67
N ARG A 54 4.97 -37.89 17.71
CA ARG A 54 6.34 -38.43 17.66
C ARG A 54 6.72 -38.75 16.22
N ASP A 55 8.02 -38.74 15.95
CA ASP A 55 8.60 -38.97 14.63
C ASP A 55 8.80 -40.46 14.28
N THR A 56 8.51 -41.37 15.22
CA THR A 56 8.77 -42.81 15.12
C THR A 56 7.49 -43.62 15.22
N TYR A 57 7.29 -44.55 14.30
CA TYR A 57 6.16 -45.47 14.28
C TYR A 57 6.53 -46.72 15.07
N ASP A 58 5.93 -46.90 16.24
CA ASP A 58 6.18 -48.00 17.18
C ASP A 58 4.96 -48.92 17.35
N GLU A 59 5.08 -49.91 18.24
CA GLU A 59 3.97 -50.83 18.55
C GLU A 59 2.73 -50.10 19.08
N LEU A 60 2.90 -49.05 19.89
CA LEU A 60 1.78 -48.25 20.39
C LEU A 60 1.05 -47.54 19.24
N THR A 61 1.81 -47.00 18.29
CA THR A 61 1.27 -46.37 17.09
C THR A 61 0.49 -47.39 16.24
N ALA A 62 1.03 -48.60 16.07
CA ALA A 62 0.35 -49.70 15.37
C ALA A 62 -0.98 -50.07 16.05
N GLU A 63 -0.99 -50.22 17.38
CA GLU A 63 -2.22 -50.52 18.13
C GLU A 63 -3.28 -49.41 17.97
N CYS A 64 -2.87 -48.14 18.04
CA CYS A 64 -3.78 -47.02 17.85
C CYS A 64 -4.32 -46.97 16.42
N VAL A 65 -3.49 -47.27 15.43
CA VAL A 65 -3.89 -47.39 14.02
C VAL A 65 -4.92 -48.50 13.83
N GLU A 66 -4.68 -49.69 14.38
CA GLU A 66 -5.61 -50.83 14.33
C GLU A 66 -6.97 -50.46 14.93
N MET A 67 -6.95 -49.89 16.14
CA MET A 67 -8.15 -49.48 16.88
C MET A 67 -8.97 -48.46 16.08
N ILE A 68 -8.32 -47.43 15.53
CA ILE A 68 -9.03 -46.38 14.78
C ILE A 68 -9.53 -46.89 13.43
N ALA A 69 -8.76 -47.74 12.74
CA ALA A 69 -9.23 -48.38 11.50
C ALA A 69 -10.47 -49.24 11.75
N HIS A 70 -10.47 -50.05 12.81
CA HIS A 70 -11.62 -50.86 13.22
C HIS A 70 -12.84 -49.99 13.53
N ASN A 71 -12.68 -48.88 14.26
CA ASN A 71 -13.77 -47.96 14.56
C ASN A 71 -14.39 -47.31 13.31
N TYR A 72 -13.62 -47.17 12.23
CA TYR A 72 -14.11 -46.70 10.94
C TYR A 72 -14.61 -47.81 10.01
N GLY A 73 -14.59 -49.09 10.45
CA GLY A 73 -14.93 -50.23 9.60
C GLY A 73 -13.97 -50.41 8.43
N MET A 74 -12.72 -49.97 8.56
CA MET A 74 -11.71 -50.02 7.51
C MET A 74 -10.88 -51.31 7.63
N THR A 75 -10.64 -51.96 6.50
CA THR A 75 -9.61 -53.01 6.40
C THR A 75 -8.23 -52.35 6.38
N ILE A 76 -7.40 -52.67 7.38
CA ILE A 76 -6.02 -52.18 7.48
C ILE A 76 -5.05 -53.30 7.11
N PRO A 77 -3.97 -53.03 6.35
CA PRO A 77 -2.93 -54.00 6.11
C PRO A 77 -2.07 -54.20 7.36
N HIS A 78 -1.48 -55.39 7.47
CA HIS A 78 -0.50 -55.73 8.50
C HIS A 78 0.87 -55.98 7.86
N ASP A 79 1.93 -55.68 8.60
CA ASP A 79 3.29 -56.03 8.22
C ASP A 79 3.57 -57.53 8.43
N GLN A 80 4.82 -57.95 8.17
CA GLN A 80 5.22 -59.36 8.31
C GLN A 80 5.14 -59.87 9.75
N GLN A 81 5.13 -58.96 10.73
CA GLN A 81 5.00 -59.23 12.15
C GLN A 81 3.54 -59.20 12.63
N GLY A 82 2.58 -58.98 11.72
CA GLY A 82 1.16 -58.91 12.03
C GLY A 82 0.74 -57.60 12.69
N LYS A 83 1.54 -56.53 12.55
CA LYS A 83 1.28 -55.22 13.16
C LYS A 83 0.65 -54.28 12.14
N ALA A 84 -0.28 -53.45 12.60
CA ALA A 84 -1.07 -52.59 11.74
C ALA A 84 -0.20 -51.53 11.04
N VAL A 85 -0.47 -51.33 9.74
CA VAL A 85 0.24 -50.38 8.89
C VAL A 85 -0.70 -49.23 8.51
N ALA A 86 -0.27 -48.00 8.75
CA ALA A 86 -1.00 -46.81 8.32
C ALA A 86 -0.88 -46.60 6.81
N ASN A 87 -1.84 -47.15 6.07
CA ASN A 87 -1.96 -47.00 4.63
C ASN A 87 -2.51 -45.61 4.23
N LEU A 88 -2.46 -45.31 2.92
CA LEU A 88 -2.94 -44.03 2.39
C LEU A 88 -4.42 -43.76 2.70
N ALA A 89 -5.27 -44.79 2.68
CA ALA A 89 -6.69 -44.66 2.94
C ALA A 89 -6.96 -44.17 4.37
N LEU A 90 -6.33 -44.78 5.37
CA LEU A 90 -6.46 -44.35 6.76
C LEU A 90 -5.90 -42.95 6.96
N ARG A 91 -4.69 -42.68 6.46
CA ARG A 91 -4.06 -41.35 6.57
C ARG A 91 -4.94 -40.25 5.99
N THR A 92 -5.56 -40.50 4.84
CA THR A 92 -6.52 -39.59 4.22
C THR A 92 -7.76 -39.41 5.09
N LYS A 93 -8.34 -40.52 5.59
CA LYS A 93 -9.56 -40.51 6.42
C LYS A 93 -9.40 -39.69 7.71
N ILE A 94 -8.23 -39.78 8.34
CA ILE A 94 -7.96 -39.08 9.59
C ILE A 94 -7.41 -37.65 9.39
N GLY A 95 -7.09 -37.26 8.15
CA GLY A 95 -6.53 -35.95 7.82
C GLY A 95 -5.02 -35.83 8.07
N ALA A 96 -4.30 -36.95 8.03
CA ALA A 96 -2.84 -37.01 8.05
C ALA A 96 -2.20 -37.09 6.65
N TYR A 97 -3.02 -36.95 5.60
CA TYR A 97 -2.59 -36.82 4.20
C TYR A 97 -3.64 -36.06 3.37
N PRO A 98 -3.24 -35.19 2.41
CA PRO A 98 -1.87 -34.70 2.20
C PRO A 98 -1.38 -33.90 3.42
N PRO A 99 -0.05 -33.69 3.57
CA PRO A 99 0.44 -32.81 4.63
C PRO A 99 -0.16 -31.40 4.48
N PRO A 100 -0.41 -30.68 5.59
CA PRO A 100 -0.89 -29.31 5.50
C PRO A 100 0.13 -28.47 4.72
N PRO A 101 -0.34 -27.49 3.92
CA PRO A 101 0.55 -26.59 3.19
C PRO A 101 1.60 -25.97 4.13
N PRO A 102 2.81 -25.64 3.63
CA PRO A 102 3.74 -24.84 4.38
C PRO A 102 3.06 -23.56 4.88
N PRO A 103 3.28 -23.14 6.14
CA PRO A 103 2.84 -21.85 6.60
C PRO A 103 3.54 -20.81 5.75
N THR A 104 2.81 -19.76 5.43
CA THR A 104 3.30 -18.64 4.62
C THR A 104 3.30 -17.38 5.49
N HIS A 105 4.15 -16.42 5.15
CA HIS A 105 4.05 -15.09 5.74
C HIS A 105 2.72 -14.45 5.32
N ALA A 106 2.16 -13.56 6.14
CA ALA A 106 1.11 -12.67 5.66
C ALA A 106 1.73 -11.62 4.72
N MET A 107 1.12 -11.34 3.57
CA MET A 107 1.41 -10.13 2.80
C MET A 107 0.24 -9.17 2.97
N PHE A 108 0.44 -8.11 3.76
CA PHE A 108 -0.54 -7.05 3.89
C PHE A 108 -0.55 -6.20 2.61
N THR A 109 -1.64 -6.27 1.86
CA THR A 109 -1.81 -5.54 0.59
C THR A 109 -2.63 -4.27 0.82
N VAL A 110 -2.00 -3.11 0.60
CA VAL A 110 -2.56 -1.78 0.84
C VAL A 110 -2.64 -1.05 -0.49
N ARG A 111 -3.81 -1.19 -1.12
CA ARG A 111 -4.11 -0.66 -2.45
C ARG A 111 -3.97 0.86 -2.55
N GLY A 112 -3.92 1.37 -3.77
CA GLY A 112 -3.96 2.82 -4.04
C GLY A 112 -5.39 3.33 -4.19
N THR A 113 -5.55 4.64 -4.42
CA THR A 113 -6.87 5.25 -4.66
C THR A 113 -7.60 4.54 -5.79
N GLY A 114 -8.84 4.12 -5.55
CA GLY A 114 -9.66 3.42 -6.54
C GLY A 114 -9.20 2.00 -6.88
N GLY A 115 -8.21 1.46 -6.16
CA GLY A 115 -7.74 0.10 -6.34
C GLY A 115 -8.80 -0.92 -5.94
N ILE A 116 -8.80 -2.07 -6.61
CA ILE A 116 -9.69 -3.19 -6.33
C ILE A 116 -8.86 -4.31 -5.69
N ILE A 117 -9.30 -4.79 -4.53
CA ILE A 117 -8.70 -5.94 -3.86
C ILE A 117 -8.64 -7.13 -4.84
N GLY A 118 -7.47 -7.76 -4.92
CA GLY A 118 -7.23 -8.89 -5.79
C GLY A 118 -6.81 -8.51 -7.21
N GLN A 119 -6.86 -7.22 -7.58
CA GLN A 119 -6.53 -6.76 -8.94
C GLN A 119 -5.42 -5.70 -8.97
N ASP A 120 -5.23 -4.91 -7.93
CA ASP A 120 -4.20 -3.86 -7.92
C ASP A 120 -2.78 -4.45 -7.81
N TYR A 121 -1.76 -3.60 -7.97
CA TYR A 121 -0.35 -4.01 -7.96
C TYR A 121 0.07 -4.77 -6.70
N THR A 122 -0.47 -4.39 -5.54
CA THR A 122 -0.14 -5.02 -4.25
C THR A 122 -0.68 -6.45 -4.20
N SER A 123 -1.92 -6.67 -4.64
CA SER A 123 -2.50 -8.01 -4.80
C SER A 123 -1.74 -8.86 -5.83
N GLN A 124 -1.36 -8.28 -6.97
CA GLN A 124 -0.58 -8.99 -8.00
C GLN A 124 0.77 -9.47 -7.46
N ILE A 125 1.44 -8.68 -6.59
CA ILE A 125 2.68 -9.10 -5.93
C ILE A 125 2.45 -10.30 -5.02
N ALA A 126 1.40 -10.27 -4.20
CA ALA A 126 1.08 -11.37 -3.28
C ALA A 126 0.73 -12.66 -4.05
N GLN A 127 -0.13 -12.55 -5.08
CA GLN A 127 -0.61 -13.67 -5.89
C GLN A 127 0.46 -14.32 -6.75
N ALA A 128 1.54 -13.60 -7.08
CA ALA A 128 2.69 -14.17 -7.76
C ALA A 128 3.50 -15.15 -6.87
N LEU A 129 3.29 -15.13 -5.54
CA LEU A 129 4.10 -15.84 -4.56
C LEU A 129 3.28 -16.70 -3.56
N PRO A 130 2.32 -17.54 -4.02
CA PRO A 130 1.37 -18.24 -3.13
C PRO A 130 2.02 -19.29 -2.22
N GLY A 131 3.26 -19.72 -2.51
CA GLY A 131 4.05 -20.63 -1.67
C GLY A 131 4.89 -19.94 -0.60
N ILE A 132 4.98 -18.61 -0.61
CA ILE A 132 5.76 -17.80 0.34
C ILE A 132 4.83 -16.91 1.17
N TYR A 133 3.81 -16.33 0.51
CA TYR A 133 2.87 -15.42 1.12
C TYR A 133 1.43 -15.91 0.95
N HIS A 134 0.60 -15.68 1.97
CA HIS A 134 -0.85 -15.58 1.78
C HIS A 134 -1.23 -14.10 1.77
N GLU A 135 -2.09 -13.71 0.82
CA GLU A 135 -2.58 -12.34 0.76
C GLU A 135 -3.49 -12.04 1.97
N HIS A 136 -3.25 -10.92 2.63
CA HIS A 136 -4.12 -10.36 3.65
C HIS A 136 -4.47 -8.92 3.25
N PRO A 137 -5.59 -8.71 2.52
CA PRO A 137 -5.93 -7.39 2.01
C PRO A 137 -6.40 -6.46 3.12
N ILE A 138 -5.88 -5.24 3.13
CA ILE A 138 -6.36 -4.18 4.02
C ILE A 138 -7.58 -3.52 3.37
N ASP A 139 -8.75 -3.78 3.94
CA ASP A 139 -10.03 -3.33 3.38
C ASP A 139 -10.45 -1.93 3.87
N TYR A 140 -9.63 -0.93 3.54
CA TYR A 140 -9.93 0.48 3.79
C TYR A 140 -10.60 1.13 2.58
N ALA A 141 -11.20 2.32 2.72
CA ALA A 141 -12.01 2.92 1.65
C ALA A 141 -11.26 3.20 0.33
N ALA A 142 -9.94 3.45 0.38
CA ALA A 142 -9.11 3.75 -0.79
C ALA A 142 -9.68 4.87 -1.69
N SER A 143 -10.17 5.95 -1.07
CA SER A 143 -10.80 7.09 -1.74
C SER A 143 -10.04 8.40 -1.52
N MET A 144 -10.43 9.43 -2.27
CA MET A 144 -9.95 10.80 -2.09
C MET A 144 -11.13 11.77 -1.94
N GLY A 145 -11.90 11.58 -0.86
CA GLY A 145 -12.96 12.51 -0.50
C GLY A 145 -14.12 12.54 -1.48
N GLY A 146 -14.49 11.40 -2.06
CA GLY A 146 -15.56 11.31 -3.06
C GLY A 146 -15.23 11.83 -4.45
N LEU A 147 -13.98 12.22 -4.71
CA LEU A 147 -13.49 12.40 -6.08
C LEU A 147 -13.48 11.04 -6.80
N PRO A 148 -14.13 10.92 -7.98
CA PRO A 148 -14.20 9.65 -8.70
C PRO A 148 -12.82 9.29 -9.28
N VAL A 149 -12.19 8.24 -8.75
CA VAL A 149 -10.91 7.72 -9.21
C VAL A 149 -10.98 6.20 -9.22
N GLY A 150 -10.75 5.58 -10.39
CA GLY A 150 -10.85 4.12 -10.54
C GLY A 150 -12.20 3.59 -10.05
N ALA A 151 -12.19 2.62 -9.14
CA ALA A 151 -13.39 2.05 -8.54
C ALA A 151 -13.97 2.89 -7.37
N ALA A 152 -13.28 3.92 -6.90
CA ALA A 152 -13.77 4.79 -5.84
C ALA A 152 -14.70 5.85 -6.45
N THR A 153 -16.01 5.66 -6.30
CA THR A 153 -17.04 6.55 -6.88
C THR A 153 -18.08 7.05 -5.87
N ASP A 154 -17.96 6.68 -4.59
CA ASP A 154 -18.89 7.14 -3.56
C ASP A 154 -18.61 8.61 -3.20
N PRO A 155 -19.54 9.55 -3.46
CA PRO A 155 -19.33 10.96 -3.15
C PRO A 155 -19.21 11.26 -1.65
N ASN A 156 -19.66 10.34 -0.78
CA ASN A 156 -19.53 10.46 0.68
C ASN A 156 -18.28 9.77 1.24
N ALA A 157 -17.40 9.27 0.37
CA ALA A 157 -16.22 8.56 0.79
C ALA A 157 -15.25 9.47 1.58
N PRO A 158 -14.53 8.92 2.57
CA PRO A 158 -13.59 9.68 3.37
C PRO A 158 -12.50 10.36 2.52
N SER A 159 -11.94 11.44 3.06
CA SER A 159 -10.79 12.13 2.49
C SER A 159 -9.58 11.19 2.38
N GLY A 160 -8.60 11.55 1.54
CA GLY A 160 -7.37 10.76 1.40
C GLY A 160 -6.63 10.61 2.73
N ASN A 161 -6.61 11.65 3.57
CA ASN A 161 -6.00 11.61 4.89
C ASN A 161 -6.72 10.65 5.85
N GLU A 162 -8.05 10.66 5.88
CA GLU A 162 -8.83 9.72 6.67
C GLU A 162 -8.66 8.28 6.18
N CYS A 163 -8.60 8.07 4.87
CA CYS A 163 -8.28 6.78 4.27
C CYS A 163 -6.91 6.26 4.69
N ALA A 164 -5.87 7.09 4.64
CA ALA A 164 -4.52 6.71 5.06
C ALA A 164 -4.48 6.28 6.53
N GLU A 165 -5.21 7.01 7.38
CA GLU A 165 -5.33 6.69 8.81
C GLU A 165 -6.11 5.39 9.06
N GLN A 166 -7.18 5.13 8.31
CA GLN A 166 -7.87 3.84 8.32
C GLN A 166 -6.92 2.70 7.96
N ALA A 167 -6.12 2.85 6.89
CA ALA A 167 -5.14 1.85 6.49
C ALA A 167 -4.07 1.62 7.57
N ARG A 168 -3.56 2.69 8.21
CA ARG A 168 -2.62 2.60 9.35
C ARG A 168 -3.22 1.80 10.51
N GLN A 169 -4.47 2.10 10.88
CA GLN A 169 -5.15 1.44 11.99
C GLN A 169 -5.42 -0.03 11.69
N MET A 170 -5.91 -0.35 10.48
CA MET A 170 -6.14 -1.74 10.09
C MET A 170 -4.86 -2.57 10.02
N LEU A 171 -3.75 -1.99 9.55
CA LEU A 171 -2.42 -2.63 9.63
C LEU A 171 -2.00 -2.88 11.08
N THR A 172 -2.23 -1.90 11.96
CA THR A 172 -1.96 -2.01 13.40
C THR A 172 -2.74 -3.17 14.00
N ASP A 173 -4.04 -3.25 13.73
CA ASP A 173 -4.92 -4.30 14.24
C ASP A 173 -4.54 -5.68 13.69
N ALA A 174 -4.21 -5.79 12.40
CA ALA A 174 -3.77 -7.03 11.77
C ALA A 174 -2.46 -7.56 12.37
N VAL A 175 -1.54 -6.65 12.69
CA VAL A 175 -0.27 -7.01 13.35
C VAL A 175 -0.51 -7.40 14.80
N LEU A 176 -1.30 -6.66 15.57
CA LEU A 176 -1.57 -6.98 16.97
C LEU A 176 -2.40 -8.26 17.14
N GLY A 177 -3.29 -8.56 16.19
CA GLY A 177 -4.17 -9.73 16.19
C GLY A 177 -3.51 -11.03 15.71
N SER A 178 -2.24 -11.01 15.31
CA SER A 178 -1.55 -12.18 14.75
C SER A 178 -0.12 -12.31 15.27
N THR A 179 0.37 -13.54 15.37
CA THR A 179 1.78 -13.88 15.67
C THR A 179 2.61 -14.08 14.41
N VAL A 180 1.97 -14.16 13.24
CA VAL A 180 2.64 -14.48 11.98
C VAL A 180 3.66 -13.40 11.62
N THR A 181 4.77 -13.83 11.01
CA THR A 181 5.66 -12.95 10.26
C THR A 181 4.95 -12.38 9.03
N PHE A 182 5.22 -11.13 8.69
CA PHE A 182 4.45 -10.43 7.66
C PHE A 182 5.34 -9.58 6.74
N ALA A 183 4.92 -9.37 5.50
CA ALA A 183 5.43 -8.37 4.58
C ALA A 183 4.31 -7.37 4.25
N ILE A 184 4.67 -6.22 3.69
CA ILE A 184 3.71 -5.19 3.30
C ILE A 184 3.96 -4.77 1.86
N ALA A 185 2.91 -4.73 1.05
CA ALA A 185 2.90 -4.10 -0.26
C ALA A 185 1.96 -2.90 -0.24
N GLY A 186 2.48 -1.70 -0.47
CA GLY A 186 1.69 -0.46 -0.54
C GLY A 186 1.76 0.16 -1.93
N TYR A 187 0.67 0.78 -2.39
CA TYR A 187 0.60 1.49 -3.67
C TYR A 187 -0.05 2.87 -3.53
N SER A 188 0.55 3.90 -4.13
CA SER A 188 -0.05 5.25 -4.20
C SER A 188 -0.52 5.76 -2.83
N LEU A 189 -1.76 6.25 -2.68
CA LEU A 189 -2.36 6.65 -1.40
C LEU A 189 -2.16 5.63 -0.26
N GLY A 190 -2.21 4.32 -0.57
CA GLY A 190 -1.98 3.27 0.41
C GLY A 190 -0.59 3.35 1.06
N THR A 191 0.42 3.88 0.36
CA THR A 191 1.76 4.05 0.95
C THR A 191 1.76 5.07 2.09
N LYS A 192 0.84 6.06 2.13
CA LYS A 192 0.71 6.97 3.29
C LYS A 192 0.42 6.19 4.56
N GLY A 193 -0.60 5.32 4.50
CA GLY A 193 -0.99 4.46 5.62
C GLY A 193 0.12 3.49 6.03
N VAL A 194 0.82 2.91 5.04
CA VAL A 194 1.99 2.04 5.29
C VAL A 194 3.13 2.82 5.97
N ILE A 195 3.44 4.04 5.53
CA ILE A 195 4.52 4.84 6.12
C ILE A 195 4.18 5.28 7.54
N LEU A 196 2.93 5.70 7.79
CA LEU A 196 2.47 5.99 9.15
C LEU A 196 2.63 4.76 10.05
N PHE A 197 2.19 3.60 9.59
CA PHE A 197 2.33 2.34 10.32
C PHE A 197 3.80 1.97 10.56
N LEU A 198 4.68 2.14 9.56
CA LEU A 198 6.11 1.83 9.70
C LEU A 198 6.80 2.79 10.68
N ASN A 199 6.41 4.06 10.69
CA ASN A 199 6.89 5.02 11.69
C ASN A 199 6.48 4.60 13.10
N ASP A 200 5.24 4.13 13.30
CA ASP A 200 4.78 3.57 14.56
C ASP A 200 5.49 2.26 14.92
N LEU A 201 5.71 1.37 13.96
CA LEU A 201 6.37 0.07 14.15
C LEU A 201 7.83 0.22 14.61
N PHE A 202 8.53 1.25 14.13
CA PHE A 202 9.93 1.51 14.48
C PHE A 202 10.12 2.63 15.50
N ASN A 203 9.04 3.11 16.12
CA ASN A 203 9.08 4.03 17.25
C ASN A 203 9.19 3.24 18.58
N PRO A 204 10.32 3.32 19.33
CA PRO A 204 10.51 2.57 20.57
C PRO A 204 9.48 2.83 21.67
N GLN A 205 8.77 3.95 21.60
CA GLN A 205 7.74 4.34 22.57
C GLN A 205 6.34 3.84 22.16
N HIS A 206 6.18 3.29 20.95
CA HIS A 206 4.89 2.83 20.45
C HIS A 206 4.67 1.34 20.75
N PRO A 207 3.44 0.89 21.10
CA PRO A 207 3.15 -0.52 21.38
C PRO A 207 3.54 -1.50 20.26
N LEU A 208 3.50 -1.03 19.01
CA LEU A 208 3.89 -1.84 17.85
C LEU A 208 5.38 -2.23 17.85
N TYR A 209 6.24 -1.50 18.56
CA TYR A 209 7.68 -1.72 18.52
C TYR A 209 8.10 -3.15 18.87
N ALA A 210 7.38 -3.79 19.80
CA ALA A 210 7.63 -5.18 20.18
C ALA A 210 7.44 -6.18 19.02
N HIS A 211 6.73 -5.79 17.96
CA HIS A 211 6.39 -6.64 16.83
C HIS A 211 7.26 -6.41 15.60
N ARG A 212 8.16 -5.42 15.60
CA ARG A 212 9.00 -5.04 14.44
C ARG A 212 9.82 -6.20 13.86
N ASP A 213 10.26 -7.14 14.69
CA ASP A 213 11.08 -8.28 14.27
C ASP A 213 10.30 -9.32 13.45
N ARG A 214 8.97 -9.19 13.35
CA ARG A 214 8.10 -10.04 12.51
C ARG A 214 7.93 -9.51 11.09
N LEU A 215 8.20 -8.22 10.86
CA LEU A 215 8.20 -7.67 9.50
C LEU A 215 9.30 -8.38 8.72
N VAL A 216 9.05 -8.76 7.46
CA VAL A 216 9.93 -9.50 6.54
C VAL A 216 10.53 -8.55 5.52
N CYS A 217 9.68 -7.82 4.79
CA CYS A 217 10.05 -6.81 3.81
C CYS A 217 8.88 -5.86 3.53
N VAL A 218 9.17 -4.76 2.85
CA VAL A 218 8.19 -3.77 2.38
C VAL A 218 8.42 -3.52 0.88
N VAL A 219 7.35 -3.52 0.09
CA VAL A 219 7.34 -3.06 -1.30
C VAL A 219 6.41 -1.87 -1.41
N LEU A 220 6.94 -0.73 -1.84
CA LEU A 220 6.19 0.51 -2.06
C LEU A 220 6.20 0.82 -3.55
N VAL A 221 5.02 0.75 -4.16
CA VAL A 221 4.79 1.08 -5.57
C VAL A 221 4.29 2.51 -5.64
N ALA A 222 4.94 3.34 -6.48
CA ALA A 222 4.45 4.67 -6.78
C ALA A 222 4.25 5.56 -5.53
N ASP A 223 5.15 5.50 -4.55
CA ASP A 223 5.02 6.16 -3.23
C ASP A 223 5.15 7.71 -3.30
N PRO A 224 4.05 8.47 -3.04
CA PRO A 224 4.10 9.93 -3.02
C PRO A 224 4.85 10.53 -1.82
N TRP A 225 5.13 9.76 -0.77
CA TRP A 225 5.88 10.22 0.41
C TRP A 225 7.30 9.68 0.47
N ARG A 226 7.81 9.22 -0.68
CA ARG A 226 9.16 8.68 -0.82
C ARG A 226 10.23 9.69 -0.38
N PRO A 227 11.16 9.30 0.51
CA PRO A 227 12.28 10.17 0.88
C PRO A 227 13.21 10.44 -0.31
N PHE A 228 13.81 11.64 -0.35
CA PHE A 228 14.81 11.99 -1.36
C PHE A 228 15.93 10.94 -1.46
N GLY A 229 16.36 10.63 -2.69
CA GLY A 229 17.43 9.67 -2.95
C GLY A 229 17.08 8.19 -2.71
N LYS A 230 15.87 7.87 -2.22
CA LYS A 230 15.42 6.47 -2.08
C LYS A 230 14.82 5.98 -3.38
N SER A 231 15.40 4.95 -3.97
CA SER A 231 14.81 4.15 -5.05
C SER A 231 15.44 2.77 -4.97
N PHE A 232 14.68 1.72 -5.29
CA PHE A 232 15.21 0.37 -5.18
C PHE A 232 16.00 -0.06 -6.42
N TYR A 233 16.93 -0.99 -6.21
CA TYR A 233 17.92 -1.50 -7.18
C TYR A 233 18.91 -0.48 -7.75
N LEU A 234 19.14 0.65 -7.07
CA LEU A 234 20.03 1.72 -7.58
C LEU A 234 19.65 2.14 -9.01
N GLY A 235 18.35 2.09 -9.34
CA GLY A 235 17.82 2.72 -10.56
C GLY A 235 18.24 4.20 -10.63
N PRO A 236 18.00 4.88 -11.76
CA PRO A 236 18.44 6.26 -11.95
C PRO A 236 18.17 7.08 -10.69
N VAL A 237 19.21 7.65 -10.08
CA VAL A 237 19.07 8.46 -8.87
C VAL A 237 18.13 9.58 -9.23
N GLN A 238 16.93 9.50 -8.68
CA GLN A 238 15.88 10.44 -8.97
C GLN A 238 16.32 11.80 -8.44
N SER A 239 16.34 12.81 -9.31
CA SER A 239 16.69 14.19 -8.95
C SER A 239 15.67 14.84 -8.02
N GLY A 240 14.53 14.17 -7.79
CA GLY A 240 13.45 14.60 -6.93
C GLY A 240 13.12 13.66 -5.77
N GLN A 241 12.01 13.94 -5.12
CA GLN A 241 11.45 13.21 -3.98
C GLN A 241 9.96 12.89 -4.23
N GLY A 242 9.31 12.16 -3.34
CA GLY A 242 7.85 12.06 -3.38
C GLY A 242 7.20 13.45 -3.22
N ILE A 243 6.10 13.70 -3.93
CA ILE A 243 5.38 14.99 -3.88
C ILE A 243 4.96 15.39 -2.46
N GLY A 244 4.60 14.43 -1.60
CA GLY A 244 4.18 14.66 -0.22
C GLY A 244 5.33 14.61 0.80
N ALA A 245 6.54 14.26 0.35
CA ALA A 245 7.72 14.13 1.21
C ALA A 245 8.08 15.39 2.04
N PRO A 246 7.86 16.64 1.56
CA PRO A 246 8.10 17.84 2.36
C PRO A 246 7.32 17.91 3.67
N TYR A 247 6.12 17.35 3.71
CA TYR A 247 5.25 17.36 4.88
C TYR A 247 5.42 16.12 5.73
N PHE A 248 5.58 14.98 5.07
CA PHE A 248 5.55 13.68 5.71
C PHE A 248 6.36 12.67 4.92
N THR A 249 7.19 11.89 5.61
CA THR A 249 7.92 10.78 4.98
C THR A 249 8.27 9.72 6.02
N MET A 250 8.80 8.59 5.56
CA MET A 250 9.31 7.54 6.46
C MET A 250 10.42 8.10 7.34
N SER A 251 10.31 7.87 8.65
CA SER A 251 11.27 8.33 9.64
C SER A 251 12.65 7.73 9.39
N LYS A 252 13.71 8.46 9.78
CA LYS A 252 15.09 7.98 9.65
C LYS A 252 15.31 6.65 10.39
N ALA A 253 14.70 6.49 11.56
CA ALA A 253 14.76 5.26 12.34
C ALA A 253 14.18 4.06 11.58
N ALA A 254 12.99 4.22 10.97
CA ALA A 254 12.39 3.19 10.14
C ALA A 254 13.24 2.89 8.89
N GLN A 255 13.74 3.92 8.21
CA GLN A 255 14.61 3.76 7.04
C GLN A 255 15.89 2.98 7.37
N ASP A 256 16.53 3.28 8.50
CA ASP A 256 17.78 2.64 8.92
C ASP A 256 17.55 1.19 9.37
N ALA A 257 16.44 0.93 10.09
CA ALA A 257 16.09 -0.41 10.53
C ALA A 257 15.68 -1.32 9.37
N LEU A 258 14.98 -0.78 8.37
CA LEU A 258 14.58 -1.53 7.18
C LEU A 258 15.77 -1.76 6.25
N GLY A 259 16.62 -0.74 6.05
CA GLY A 259 17.72 -0.80 5.10
C GLY A 259 17.23 -1.30 3.72
N TRP A 260 17.86 -2.37 3.23
CA TRP A 260 17.51 -2.99 1.95
C TRP A 260 16.18 -3.75 1.94
N ARG A 261 15.51 -3.94 3.08
CA ARG A 261 14.22 -4.64 3.17
C ARG A 261 13.05 -3.82 2.66
N CYS A 262 13.23 -2.51 2.47
CA CYS A 262 12.25 -1.62 1.88
C CYS A 262 12.59 -1.33 0.42
N CYS A 263 11.67 -1.68 -0.48
CA CYS A 263 11.79 -1.48 -1.91
C CYS A 263 10.86 -0.36 -2.37
N TRP A 264 11.42 0.78 -2.78
CA TRP A 264 10.71 1.84 -3.49
C TRP A 264 10.78 1.62 -5.01
N LEU A 265 9.65 1.24 -5.61
CA LEU A 265 9.48 1.13 -7.06
C LEU A 265 9.03 2.49 -7.60
N VAL A 266 9.90 3.12 -8.38
CA VAL A 266 9.77 4.52 -8.79
C VAL A 266 9.99 4.64 -10.28
N ASN A 267 8.95 5.07 -11.00
CA ASN A 267 9.10 5.45 -12.39
C ASN A 267 9.65 6.90 -12.44
N PRO A 268 10.81 7.16 -13.07
CA PRO A 268 11.40 8.50 -13.13
C PRO A 268 10.47 9.59 -13.69
N ALA A 269 9.53 9.21 -14.55
CA ALA A 269 8.58 10.13 -15.17
C ALA A 269 7.29 10.32 -14.35
N ASP A 270 7.13 9.60 -13.24
CA ASP A 270 5.98 9.71 -12.36
C ASP A 270 6.17 10.85 -11.35
N LEU A 271 5.51 11.97 -11.63
CA LEU A 271 5.60 13.21 -10.85
C LEU A 271 5.29 13.02 -9.37
N TYR A 272 4.38 12.10 -9.02
CA TYR A 272 4.05 11.85 -7.61
C TYR A 272 5.24 11.31 -6.84
N THR A 273 6.06 10.50 -7.50
CA THR A 273 7.21 9.86 -6.86
C THR A 273 8.51 10.60 -7.09
N ASN A 274 8.55 11.53 -8.04
CA ASN A 274 9.75 12.24 -8.47
C ASN A 274 9.47 13.73 -8.71
N SER A 275 8.83 14.37 -7.74
CA SER A 275 8.62 15.82 -7.71
C SER A 275 9.96 16.55 -7.55
N PRO A 276 10.18 17.67 -8.28
CA PRO A 276 11.40 18.47 -8.14
C PRO A 276 11.61 18.95 -6.70
N LEU A 277 12.85 19.28 -6.34
CA LEU A 277 13.17 19.90 -5.05
C LEU A 277 12.90 21.43 -5.08
N GLY A 278 13.01 22.08 -3.92
CA GLY A 278 12.92 23.54 -3.80
C GLY A 278 11.49 24.08 -3.86
N GLY A 279 11.34 25.37 -4.21
CA GLY A 279 10.05 26.08 -4.18
C GLY A 279 8.97 25.42 -5.04
N THR A 280 9.32 24.99 -6.25
CA THR A 280 8.39 24.27 -7.14
C THR A 280 7.90 22.97 -6.52
N GLY A 281 8.80 22.18 -5.93
CA GLY A 281 8.44 20.95 -5.21
C GLY A 281 7.50 21.21 -4.03
N GLN A 282 7.75 22.30 -3.29
CA GLN A 282 6.91 22.69 -2.18
C GLN A 282 5.50 23.06 -2.64
N VAL A 283 5.33 23.83 -3.72
CA VAL A 283 3.99 24.18 -4.24
C VAL A 283 3.22 22.93 -4.66
N LEU A 284 3.88 21.98 -5.31
CA LEU A 284 3.26 20.70 -5.69
C LEU A 284 2.82 19.90 -4.45
N ALA A 285 3.63 19.90 -3.38
CA ALA A 285 3.29 19.28 -2.11
C ALA A 285 2.09 19.97 -1.42
N ASP A 286 2.08 21.31 -1.39
CA ASP A 286 1.02 22.13 -0.80
C ASP A 286 -0.34 21.80 -1.45
N VAL A 287 -0.34 21.61 -2.77
CA VAL A 287 -1.51 21.20 -3.57
C VAL A 287 -1.94 19.78 -3.24
N GLU A 288 -1.01 18.83 -3.18
CA GLU A 288 -1.34 17.44 -2.87
C GLU A 288 -1.97 17.32 -1.48
N GLU A 289 -1.38 17.92 -0.44
CA GLU A 289 -1.93 17.88 0.92
C GLU A 289 -3.30 18.56 1.01
N MET A 290 -3.53 19.59 0.19
CA MET A 290 -4.87 20.16 0.06
C MET A 290 -5.86 19.13 -0.45
N ILE A 291 -5.56 18.51 -1.60
CA ILE A 291 -6.42 17.53 -2.26
C ILE A 291 -6.68 16.33 -1.34
N LEU A 292 -5.66 15.85 -0.63
CA LEU A 292 -5.78 14.75 0.34
C LEU A 292 -6.70 15.09 1.53
N GLY A 293 -6.84 16.38 1.85
CA GLY A 293 -7.74 16.88 2.87
C GLY A 293 -9.14 17.29 2.38
N LEU A 294 -9.44 17.13 1.08
CA LEU A 294 -10.76 17.45 0.54
C LEU A 294 -11.75 16.32 0.79
N SER A 295 -13.02 16.71 0.93
CA SER A 295 -14.20 15.84 0.81
C SER A 295 -15.28 16.56 0.01
N VAL A 296 -15.88 15.91 -0.98
CA VAL A 296 -16.96 16.43 -1.84
C VAL A 296 -18.21 16.74 -1.00
N THR A 297 -18.37 16.09 0.16
CA THR A 297 -19.43 16.39 1.13
C THR A 297 -19.18 17.64 1.97
N ASP A 298 -17.99 18.26 1.90
CA ASP A 298 -17.64 19.54 2.53
C ASP A 298 -17.27 20.62 1.48
N PRO A 299 -18.24 21.07 0.67
CA PRO A 299 -18.00 22.06 -0.37
C PRO A 299 -17.56 23.43 0.18
N LEU A 300 -17.96 23.77 1.41
CA LEU A 300 -17.58 25.04 2.04
C LEU A 300 -16.12 25.00 2.53
N GLY A 301 -15.70 23.88 3.14
CA GLY A 301 -14.29 23.64 3.48
C GLY A 301 -13.40 23.52 2.25
N MET A 302 -13.88 22.91 1.16
CA MET A 302 -13.18 22.89 -0.13
C MET A 302 -12.93 24.31 -0.66
N MET A 303 -13.94 25.18 -0.62
CA MET A 303 -13.81 26.57 -1.05
C MET A 303 -12.86 27.39 -0.18
N MET A 304 -12.93 27.24 1.15
CA MET A 304 -12.00 27.92 2.05
C MET A 304 -10.55 27.48 1.84
N ARG A 305 -10.31 26.18 1.60
CA ARG A 305 -8.96 25.64 1.33
C ARG A 305 -8.43 26.12 -0.02
N ALA A 306 -9.24 26.12 -1.08
CA ALA A 306 -8.83 26.63 -2.39
C ALA A 306 -8.51 28.14 -2.36
N VAL A 307 -9.30 28.94 -1.64
CA VAL A 307 -9.02 30.37 -1.41
C VAL A 307 -7.76 30.55 -0.57
N GLN A 308 -7.55 29.75 0.47
CA GLN A 308 -6.30 29.75 1.24
C GLN A 308 -5.10 29.38 0.37
N MET A 309 -5.22 28.46 -0.59
CA MET A 309 -4.17 28.13 -1.57
C MET A 309 -3.77 29.37 -2.36
N LEU A 310 -4.76 30.04 -2.97
CA LEU A 310 -4.55 31.24 -3.77
C LEU A 310 -3.93 32.36 -2.94
N LEU A 311 -4.37 32.53 -1.68
CA LEU A 311 -3.82 33.51 -0.75
C LEU A 311 -2.40 33.17 -0.29
N GLN A 312 -2.10 31.91 0.04
CA GLN A 312 -0.76 31.47 0.44
C GLN A 312 0.23 31.60 -0.72
N LEU A 313 -0.19 31.27 -1.94
CA LEU A 313 0.61 31.50 -3.16
C LEU A 313 0.90 33.00 -3.34
N VAL A 314 -0.09 33.88 -3.17
CA VAL A 314 0.07 35.35 -3.26
C VAL A 314 0.97 35.94 -2.15
N VAL A 315 0.92 35.38 -0.94
CA VAL A 315 1.73 35.84 0.20
C VAL A 315 3.18 35.34 0.12
N LYS A 316 3.39 34.09 -0.33
CA LYS A 316 4.71 33.46 -0.46
C LYS A 316 5.53 34.09 -1.61
N ASP A 317 4.86 34.68 -2.59
CA ASP A 317 5.45 35.42 -3.72
C ASP A 317 5.86 36.89 -3.39
N GLY A 318 5.76 37.30 -2.12
CA GLY A 318 6.29 38.61 -1.70
C GLY A 318 5.51 39.80 -2.25
N GLY A 319 4.19 39.81 -2.08
CA GLY A 319 3.41 41.05 -2.01
C GLY A 319 3.29 41.88 -3.29
N LEU A 320 2.08 41.90 -3.84
CA LEU A 320 1.52 43.06 -4.57
C LEU A 320 1.35 44.32 -3.68
N LEU A 321 2.03 44.38 -2.53
CA LEU A 321 2.09 45.52 -1.59
C LEU A 321 3.54 45.98 -1.32
N GLY A 322 4.47 45.72 -2.24
CA GLY A 322 5.71 46.48 -2.36
C GLY A 322 5.45 47.83 -3.02
N GLY A 323 4.89 48.78 -2.27
CA GLY A 323 4.75 50.15 -2.73
C GLY A 323 6.11 50.78 -3.06
N GLY A 324 6.24 51.31 -4.27
CA GLY A 324 7.21 52.35 -4.61
C GLY A 324 8.63 51.88 -4.95
N GLN A 325 8.85 51.38 -6.17
CA GLN A 325 10.04 51.76 -6.94
C GLN A 325 9.69 51.92 -8.42
N THR A 326 9.74 53.16 -8.88
CA THR A 326 9.79 53.56 -10.28
C THR A 326 11.09 53.06 -10.89
N VAL A 327 11.05 51.91 -11.58
CA VAL A 327 12.01 51.64 -12.64
C VAL A 327 11.50 52.34 -13.89
N ASN A 328 12.20 53.40 -14.28
CA ASN A 328 11.96 54.19 -15.50
C ASN A 328 11.76 53.27 -16.72
N GLN A 329 10.52 53.13 -17.18
CA GLN A 329 10.22 52.87 -18.58
C GLN A 329 9.23 53.90 -19.11
N PRO A 330 9.44 54.45 -20.32
CA PRO A 330 8.55 55.44 -20.90
C PRO A 330 7.24 54.79 -21.36
N ASN A 331 6.12 55.34 -20.92
CA ASN A 331 4.76 55.07 -21.41
C ASN A 331 4.54 55.75 -22.79
N PRO A 332 3.45 55.50 -23.56
CA PRO A 332 2.31 54.62 -23.27
C PRO A 332 1.82 53.74 -24.44
N THR A 333 1.16 52.62 -24.14
CA THR A 333 -0.17 52.23 -24.67
C THR A 333 -0.53 50.78 -24.31
N THR A 334 -1.82 50.56 -24.00
CA THR A 334 -2.52 49.30 -23.69
C THR A 334 -2.24 48.66 -22.32
N GLY A 335 -3.07 49.02 -21.34
CA GLY A 335 -3.14 48.35 -20.05
C GLY A 335 -3.81 46.98 -20.16
N THR A 336 -3.02 45.92 -20.08
CA THR A 336 -3.49 44.58 -19.71
C THR A 336 -3.48 44.47 -18.19
N GLY A 337 -4.68 44.53 -17.59
CA GLY A 337 -4.87 44.15 -16.19
C GLY A 337 -4.34 42.73 -15.98
N GLY A 338 -3.52 42.55 -14.94
CA GLY A 338 -2.85 41.28 -14.66
C GLY A 338 -3.83 40.11 -14.61
N LEU A 339 -3.42 38.97 -15.17
CA LEU A 339 -4.19 37.73 -15.31
C LEU A 339 -4.93 37.33 -14.01
N LEU A 340 -4.31 37.53 -12.85
CA LEU A 340 -4.89 37.27 -11.53
C LEU A 340 -6.00 38.27 -11.11
N GLY A 341 -5.90 39.53 -11.52
CA GLY A 341 -6.97 40.53 -11.34
C GLY A 341 -8.20 40.22 -12.21
N GLY A 342 -7.98 39.60 -13.38
CA GLY A 342 -9.06 39.08 -14.23
C GLY A 342 -9.73 37.84 -13.62
N ILE A 343 -8.96 36.92 -13.05
CA ILE A 343 -9.47 35.69 -12.42
C ILE A 343 -10.33 36.01 -11.18
N LEU A 344 -9.85 36.88 -10.28
CA LEU A 344 -10.62 37.30 -9.11
C LEU A 344 -11.84 38.17 -9.47
N GLY A 345 -11.74 38.99 -10.52
CA GLY A 345 -12.86 39.79 -11.03
C GLY A 345 -13.94 38.98 -11.75
N GLY A 346 -13.56 37.86 -12.36
CA GLY A 346 -14.47 36.96 -13.09
C GLY A 346 -15.27 36.01 -12.20
N ILE A 347 -14.69 35.54 -11.09
CA ILE A 347 -15.35 34.59 -10.17
C ILE A 347 -16.49 35.26 -9.37
N LEU A 348 -16.47 36.57 -9.17
CA LEU A 348 -17.40 37.26 -8.24
C LEU A 348 -18.21 38.41 -8.85
N GLY A 349 -18.16 38.61 -10.17
CA GLY A 349 -18.98 39.62 -10.84
C GLY A 349 -18.67 41.05 -10.38
N GLY A 350 -17.61 41.64 -10.92
CA GLY A 350 -17.45 43.10 -11.03
C GLY A 350 -17.10 43.87 -9.74
N GLY A 351 -15.88 44.40 -9.70
CA GLY A 351 -15.64 45.75 -9.18
C GLY A 351 -15.17 45.94 -7.73
N THR A 352 -14.77 44.90 -7.00
CA THR A 352 -14.21 45.09 -5.64
C THR A 352 -12.68 44.97 -5.60
N ASN A 353 -12.05 45.85 -4.81
CA ASN A 353 -10.60 45.99 -4.70
C ASN A 353 -10.02 44.77 -3.92
N PRO A 354 -9.00 44.06 -4.44
CA PRO A 354 -8.44 42.85 -3.81
C PRO A 354 -8.01 43.03 -2.34
N ALA A 355 -7.59 44.24 -1.93
CA ALA A 355 -7.24 44.53 -0.54
C ALA A 355 -8.44 44.46 0.43
N SER A 356 -9.65 44.81 -0.01
CA SER A 356 -10.87 44.71 0.82
C SER A 356 -11.35 43.27 1.02
N LEU A 357 -11.02 42.37 0.08
CA LEU A 357 -11.35 40.95 0.16
C LEU A 357 -10.43 40.21 1.13
N ILE A 358 -9.12 40.48 1.08
CA ILE A 358 -8.13 39.96 2.03
C ILE A 358 -8.53 40.34 3.47
N THR A 359 -8.99 41.58 3.66
CA THR A 359 -9.43 42.08 4.98
C THR A 359 -10.77 41.46 5.40
N GLY A 360 -11.70 41.21 4.46
CA GLY A 360 -13.00 40.61 4.75
C GLY A 360 -12.98 39.11 5.05
N VAL A 361 -12.13 38.35 4.35
CA VAL A 361 -11.94 36.91 4.57
C VAL A 361 -11.05 36.65 5.79
N ALA A 362 -9.94 37.39 5.96
CA ALA A 362 -9.12 37.29 7.17
C ALA A 362 -9.84 37.82 8.42
N GLY A 363 -10.80 38.73 8.24
CA GLY A 363 -11.64 39.29 9.31
C GLY A 363 -12.97 38.56 9.54
N GLY A 364 -13.24 37.43 8.86
CA GLY A 364 -14.44 36.61 9.08
C GLY A 364 -15.78 37.27 8.77
N SER A 365 -15.81 38.34 7.96
CA SER A 365 -17.00 39.19 7.73
C SER A 365 -17.76 38.87 6.43
N ILE A 366 -17.21 38.02 5.56
CA ILE A 366 -17.92 37.54 4.36
C ILE A 366 -18.52 36.17 4.65
N GLY A 367 -19.78 36.15 5.08
CA GLY A 367 -20.56 34.92 5.23
C GLY A 367 -20.94 34.34 3.87
N LEU A 368 -20.18 33.36 3.38
CA LEU A 368 -20.61 32.50 2.27
C LEU A 368 -21.74 31.59 2.79
N THR A 369 -22.99 32.00 2.56
CA THR A 369 -24.16 31.21 2.98
C THR A 369 -24.37 30.03 2.03
N ALA A 370 -24.85 28.92 2.58
CA ALA A 370 -25.05 27.63 1.90
C ALA A 370 -25.90 27.67 0.61
N GLY A 371 -26.60 28.78 0.34
CA GLY A 371 -27.45 28.96 -0.85
C GLY A 371 -26.71 29.32 -2.16
N LEU A 372 -25.45 29.75 -2.10
CA LEU A 372 -24.66 30.11 -3.31
C LEU A 372 -23.85 28.94 -3.89
N VAL A 373 -23.79 27.81 -3.17
CA VAL A 373 -22.98 26.63 -3.49
C VAL A 373 -23.38 25.96 -4.82
N PRO A 374 -24.68 25.74 -5.14
CA PRO A 374 -25.08 25.09 -6.39
C PRO A 374 -24.88 25.97 -7.63
N LEU A 375 -24.83 27.29 -7.46
CA LEU A 375 -24.64 28.27 -8.52
C LEU A 375 -23.16 28.50 -8.86
N MET A 376 -22.26 28.31 -7.90
CA MET A 376 -20.82 28.54 -8.04
C MET A 376 -20.06 27.33 -8.57
N LEU A 377 -20.56 26.10 -8.35
CA LEU A 377 -19.90 24.88 -8.81
C LEU A 377 -19.75 24.80 -10.35
N PRO A 378 -20.78 25.12 -11.16
CA PRO A 378 -20.63 25.19 -12.62
C PRO A 378 -19.74 26.36 -13.07
N LEU A 379 -19.74 27.47 -12.32
CA LEU A 379 -18.91 28.65 -12.62
C LEU A 379 -17.42 28.34 -12.39
N LEU A 380 -17.10 27.58 -11.33
CA LEU A 380 -15.76 27.07 -11.07
C LEU A 380 -15.34 26.07 -12.15
N LEU A 381 -16.16 25.05 -12.42
CA LEU A 381 -15.87 24.07 -13.48
C LEU A 381 -15.67 24.73 -14.86
N GLY A 382 -16.49 25.73 -15.22
CA GLY A 382 -16.39 26.48 -16.47
C GLY A 382 -15.25 27.51 -16.53
N SER A 383 -14.88 28.12 -15.39
CA SER A 383 -13.69 28.99 -15.31
C SER A 383 -12.39 28.17 -15.35
N PHE A 384 -12.43 26.90 -14.95
CA PHE A 384 -11.34 25.94 -15.15
C PHE A 384 -11.23 25.48 -16.62
N GLU A 385 -12.33 25.23 -17.34
CA GLU A 385 -12.28 24.94 -18.80
C GLU A 385 -11.65 26.08 -19.61
N GLY A 386 -12.04 27.34 -19.35
CA GLY A 386 -11.46 28.51 -20.02
C GLY A 386 -9.97 28.75 -19.71
N LEU A 387 -9.48 28.27 -18.57
CA LEU A 387 -8.07 28.33 -18.17
C LEU A 387 -7.25 27.15 -18.76
N VAL A 388 -7.90 26.01 -19.00
CA VAL A 388 -7.34 24.79 -19.62
C VAL A 388 -7.02 25.00 -21.10
N ASP A 389 -7.86 25.73 -21.84
CA ASP A 389 -7.64 26.03 -23.27
C ASP A 389 -6.49 27.02 -23.55
N GLY A 390 -6.10 27.83 -22.56
CA GLY A 390 -5.15 28.92 -22.76
C GLY A 390 -3.66 28.53 -22.77
N ILE A 391 -3.26 27.34 -22.30
CA ILE A 391 -1.85 27.03 -22.03
C ILE A 391 -1.49 25.59 -22.44
N SER A 392 -1.06 25.41 -23.68
CA SER A 392 -0.47 24.17 -24.21
C SER A 392 1.03 24.11 -23.88
N GLY A 393 1.48 23.15 -23.06
CA GLY A 393 2.92 22.95 -22.84
C GLY A 393 3.29 21.77 -21.92
N ASN A 394 3.95 20.75 -22.49
CA ASN A 394 4.62 19.65 -21.78
C ASN A 394 5.75 20.21 -20.91
N GLY A 395 5.73 19.93 -19.61
CA GLY A 395 6.60 20.44 -18.53
C GLY A 395 8.12 20.22 -18.68
N THR A 396 8.70 20.65 -19.79
CA THR A 396 10.11 20.51 -20.14
C THR A 396 10.89 21.83 -20.00
N ASN A 397 10.21 22.94 -19.69
CA ASN A 397 10.80 24.25 -19.39
C ASN A 397 9.94 24.98 -18.36
N LEU A 398 10.11 24.68 -17.07
CA LEU A 398 9.46 25.43 -16.00
C LEU A 398 10.26 26.71 -15.73
N PRO A 399 9.65 27.92 -15.81
CA PRO A 399 10.26 29.18 -15.40
C PRO A 399 10.66 29.16 -13.92
N THR A 400 11.46 30.13 -13.49
CA THR A 400 11.83 30.35 -12.08
C THR A 400 11.08 31.56 -11.50
N GLY A 401 10.73 31.54 -10.20
CA GLY A 401 10.03 32.65 -9.51
C GLY A 401 8.51 32.65 -9.72
N ALA A 402 7.85 33.80 -9.65
CA ALA A 402 6.38 33.96 -9.76
C ALA A 402 5.74 33.24 -10.96
N ALA A 403 6.45 33.15 -12.10
CA ALA A 403 5.98 32.42 -13.28
C ALA A 403 6.00 30.89 -13.10
N ALA A 404 6.91 30.36 -12.26
CA ALA A 404 6.97 28.97 -11.83
C ALA A 404 5.77 28.63 -10.94
N ASP A 405 5.41 29.53 -10.03
CA ASP A 405 4.33 29.34 -9.06
C ASP A 405 2.96 29.42 -9.74
N VAL A 406 2.79 30.32 -10.71
CA VAL A 406 1.61 30.35 -11.59
C VAL A 406 1.52 29.08 -12.44
N GLN A 407 2.63 28.59 -13.00
CA GLN A 407 2.62 27.34 -13.77
C GLN A 407 2.39 26.11 -12.89
N ALA A 408 2.87 26.11 -11.63
CA ALA A 408 2.61 25.06 -10.66
C ALA A 408 1.14 25.07 -10.20
N ALA A 409 0.54 26.26 -10.01
CA ALA A 409 -0.90 26.41 -9.78
C ALA A 409 -1.72 25.95 -10.99
N ILE A 410 -1.28 26.24 -12.22
CA ILE A 410 -1.93 25.74 -13.44
C ILE A 410 -1.79 24.22 -13.55
N LEU A 411 -0.63 23.64 -13.21
CA LEU A 411 -0.43 22.19 -13.17
C LEU A 411 -1.30 21.54 -12.10
N ALA A 412 -1.43 22.15 -10.93
CA ALA A 412 -2.32 21.75 -9.86
C ALA A 412 -3.80 21.77 -10.26
N LEU A 413 -4.22 22.81 -10.98
CA LEU A 413 -5.59 22.93 -11.50
C LEU A 413 -5.86 21.97 -12.66
N LYS A 414 -4.88 21.73 -13.53
CA LYS A 414 -4.96 20.68 -14.57
C LYS A 414 -5.03 19.29 -13.94
N PHE A 415 -4.27 19.06 -12.89
CA PHE A 415 -4.26 17.82 -12.12
C PHE A 415 -5.59 17.57 -11.40
N PHE A 416 -6.18 18.61 -10.81
CA PHE A 416 -7.51 18.56 -10.20
C PHE A 416 -8.61 18.35 -11.26
N GLY A 417 -8.57 19.12 -12.36
CA GLY A 417 -9.51 19.01 -13.48
C GLY A 417 -9.40 17.71 -14.27
N SER A 418 -8.25 17.04 -14.24
CA SER A 418 -8.06 15.70 -14.83
C SER A 418 -8.47 14.55 -13.90
N GLY A 419 -9.03 14.85 -12.71
CA GLY A 419 -9.46 13.83 -11.74
C GLY A 419 -8.33 13.22 -10.92
N THR A 420 -7.23 13.93 -10.69
CA THR A 420 -5.90 13.41 -10.26
C THR A 420 -5.31 12.54 -11.37
N ALA A 421 -4.17 12.94 -11.94
CA ALA A 421 -3.57 12.17 -13.03
C ALA A 421 -3.21 10.77 -12.51
N PRO A 422 -3.61 9.67 -13.16
CA PRO A 422 -3.19 8.34 -12.73
C PRO A 422 -1.67 8.24 -12.77
N HIS A 423 -1.08 7.56 -11.77
CA HIS A 423 0.33 7.17 -11.82
C HIS A 423 0.68 6.57 -13.19
N LEU A 424 1.90 6.80 -13.64
CA LEU A 424 2.39 6.07 -14.82
C LEU A 424 2.35 4.57 -14.54
N SER A 425 2.27 3.76 -15.59
CA SER A 425 2.17 2.31 -15.42
C SER A 425 3.45 1.71 -14.81
N TYR A 426 3.30 0.69 -13.96
CA TYR A 426 4.40 -0.05 -13.34
C TYR A 426 4.43 -1.54 -13.76
N HIS A 427 3.32 -2.09 -14.27
CA HIS A 427 3.22 -3.50 -14.66
C HIS A 427 3.73 -3.79 -16.08
N ASN A 428 3.71 -2.80 -16.97
CA ASN A 428 4.17 -2.93 -18.36
C ASN A 428 5.33 -1.97 -18.71
N THR A 429 5.72 -1.09 -17.78
CA THR A 429 6.87 -0.20 -17.98
C THR A 429 8.16 -0.95 -17.63
N PRO A 430 9.09 -1.12 -18.60
CA PRO A 430 10.38 -1.73 -18.32
C PRO A 430 11.21 -0.91 -17.35
N TRP A 431 11.94 -1.59 -16.49
CA TRP A 431 12.99 -1.02 -15.68
C TRP A 431 14.31 -1.03 -16.47
N GLY A 432 14.79 0.18 -16.80
CA GLY A 432 16.03 0.36 -17.57
C GLY A 432 15.93 -0.21 -18.99
N HIS A 433 17.03 -0.83 -19.46
CA HIS A 433 17.12 -1.40 -20.81
C HIS A 433 16.71 -2.87 -20.90
N GLY A 434 16.32 -3.48 -19.78
CA GLY A 434 15.94 -4.90 -19.70
C GLY A 434 14.45 -5.15 -19.93
N PRO A 435 14.03 -6.42 -20.09
CA PRO A 435 12.62 -6.77 -20.26
C PRO A 435 11.82 -6.77 -18.95
N GLN A 436 12.47 -6.61 -17.80
CA GLN A 436 11.82 -6.67 -16.50
C GLN A 436 11.03 -5.40 -16.20
N THR A 437 9.82 -5.52 -15.66
CA THR A 437 9.00 -4.38 -15.27
C THR A 437 9.19 -4.03 -13.79
N PHE A 438 8.78 -2.82 -13.38
CA PHE A 438 8.83 -2.43 -11.97
C PHE A 438 8.04 -3.38 -11.07
N LEU A 439 6.89 -3.88 -11.53
CA LEU A 439 6.11 -4.87 -10.78
C LEU A 439 6.87 -6.18 -10.57
N GLN A 440 7.57 -6.66 -11.60
CA GLN A 440 8.39 -7.88 -11.50
C GLN A 440 9.55 -7.72 -10.51
N LEU A 441 10.12 -6.53 -10.39
CA LEU A 441 11.12 -6.20 -9.38
C LEU A 441 10.53 -6.28 -7.96
N GLY A 442 9.31 -5.78 -7.75
CA GLY A 442 8.60 -5.93 -6.48
C GLY A 442 8.36 -7.40 -6.10
N ILE A 443 7.97 -8.23 -7.08
CA ILE A 443 7.82 -9.68 -6.90
C ILE A 443 9.15 -10.33 -6.51
N GLN A 444 10.24 -10.00 -7.21
CA GLN A 444 11.57 -10.55 -6.90
C GLN A 444 12.03 -10.16 -5.49
N HIS A 445 11.83 -8.90 -5.10
CA HIS A 445 12.16 -8.41 -3.76
C HIS A 445 11.42 -9.16 -2.67
N ALA A 446 10.09 -9.30 -2.82
CA ALA A 446 9.27 -10.05 -1.87
C ALA A 446 9.69 -11.53 -1.84
N ALA A 447 9.93 -12.16 -2.99
CA ALA A 447 10.37 -13.56 -3.06
C ALA A 447 11.70 -13.78 -2.33
N ASP A 448 12.68 -12.90 -2.56
CA ASP A 448 14.01 -13.01 -1.96
C ASP A 448 13.92 -12.92 -0.43
N TYR A 449 13.32 -11.85 0.11
CA TYR A 449 13.22 -11.69 1.57
C TYR A 449 12.32 -12.73 2.23
N GLY A 450 11.19 -13.08 1.61
CA GLY A 450 10.30 -14.13 2.11
C GLY A 450 10.96 -15.51 2.14
N SER A 451 11.82 -15.83 1.17
CA SER A 451 12.52 -17.11 1.17
C SER A 451 13.62 -17.24 2.24
N ARG A 452 14.10 -16.13 2.79
CA ARG A 452 15.20 -16.08 3.77
C ARG A 452 14.72 -16.13 5.22
N VAL A 453 13.47 -15.78 5.49
CA VAL A 453 12.94 -15.64 6.85
C VAL A 453 12.07 -16.86 7.19
N PRO A 454 12.33 -17.58 8.28
CA PRO A 454 11.41 -18.63 8.73
C PRO A 454 10.05 -18.04 9.10
N VAL A 455 8.97 -18.69 8.67
CA VAL A 455 7.62 -18.29 9.04
C VAL A 455 7.40 -18.58 10.53
N ARG A 456 7.01 -17.56 11.30
CA ARG A 456 6.51 -17.76 12.67
C ARG A 456 5.04 -18.14 12.58
N THR A 457 4.67 -19.25 13.24
CA THR A 457 3.29 -19.73 13.38
C THR A 457 2.81 -19.49 14.79
#